data_AF-Q7K0B6-F1
#
_entry.id   AF-Q7K0B6-F1
#
_cell.length_a   1.000
_cell.length_b   1.000
_cell.length_c   1.000
_cell.angle_alpha   90.00
_cell.angle_beta   90.00
_cell.angle_gamma   90.00
#
_symmetry.space_group_name_H-M   'P 1'
#
loop_
_entity.id
_entity.type
_entity.pdbx_description
1 polymer ?
#
loop_
_entity_poly.entity_id
_entity_poly.type
_entity_poly.pdbx_seq_one_letter_code
_entity_poly.pdbx_strand_id
1 'polypeptide(L)'
;MSKAIKYYYDFLSQPSRALWIAMKLGKTPFEDCPVALRKQEQLTDEYRSINRFQKVPAIVDGKFQLGESVSIVRYLADKGVFSEQLYPKTLEERARVDEFLEWQHFNVRLVCSLFFRQVWLLPAKGLAPAPKPESVKKLIKDVESNLGLLERLWLEKDFLVGDKLTVADIFGSSEINQMKLCQYNVNEKQFPKVAKWMERVRDATNPYYDEAHSFVYKTSQQAVKAKN
;
A
#
# COMPACT_ATOMS: atom_id res chain seq x y z
N MET A 1 11.57 22.51 -20.54
CA MET A 1 11.54 21.42 -19.54
C MET A 1 10.10 21.03 -19.33
N SER A 2 9.72 19.75 -19.45
CA SER A 2 8.36 19.33 -19.06
C SER A 2 8.18 19.62 -17.57
N LYS A 3 7.03 20.17 -17.17
CA LYS A 3 6.73 20.36 -15.75
C LYS A 3 6.82 19.00 -15.03
N ALA A 4 7.39 18.99 -13.83
CA ALA A 4 7.46 17.77 -13.02
C ALA A 4 6.05 17.25 -12.73
N ILE A 5 5.89 15.93 -12.70
CA ILE A 5 4.64 15.29 -12.31
C ILE A 5 4.43 15.58 -10.81
N LYS A 6 3.30 16.17 -10.44
CA LYS A 6 2.96 16.38 -9.02
C LYS A 6 2.37 15.11 -8.45
N TYR A 7 2.85 14.66 -7.30
CA TYR A 7 2.36 13.47 -6.63
C TYR A 7 1.70 13.81 -5.30
N TYR A 8 0.40 13.57 -5.22
CA TYR A 8 -0.41 13.84 -4.04
C TYR A 8 -0.61 12.58 -3.21
N TYR A 9 -0.17 12.60 -1.95
CA TYR A 9 -0.08 11.40 -1.13
C TYR A 9 -0.15 11.67 0.38
N ASP A 10 -0.45 10.62 1.16
CA ASP A 10 -0.30 10.60 2.62
C ASP A 10 0.28 9.25 3.04
N PHE A 11 1.28 9.25 3.93
CA PHE A 11 1.87 8.01 4.44
C PHE A 11 0.95 7.20 5.37
N LEU A 12 -0.21 7.71 5.80
CA LEU A 12 -1.28 6.90 6.39
C LEU A 12 -1.90 5.94 5.37
N SER A 13 -1.90 6.30 4.09
CA SER A 13 -2.52 5.53 3.00
C SER A 13 -1.54 4.50 2.43
N GLN A 14 -1.94 3.24 2.46
CA GLN A 14 -1.17 2.10 1.92
C GLN A 14 -0.77 2.27 0.45
N PRO A 15 -1.69 2.59 -0.50
CA PRO A 15 -1.33 2.74 -1.90
C PRO A 15 -0.44 3.96 -2.14
N SER A 16 -0.56 4.98 -1.29
CA SER A 16 0.31 6.16 -1.34
C SER A 16 1.74 5.82 -0.94
N ARG A 17 1.95 5.03 0.11
CA ARG A 17 3.27 4.51 0.47
C ARG A 17 3.84 3.63 -0.63
N ALA A 18 3.05 2.66 -1.11
CA ALA A 18 3.51 1.70 -2.11
C ALA A 18 4.01 2.39 -3.38
N LEU A 19 3.23 3.33 -3.92
CA LEU A 19 3.61 4.08 -5.10
C LEU A 19 4.78 5.03 -4.85
N TRP A 20 4.85 5.68 -3.68
CA TRP A 20 6.00 6.52 -3.32
C TRP A 20 7.31 5.72 -3.27
N ILE A 21 7.29 4.55 -2.61
CA ILE A 21 8.44 3.63 -2.54
C ILE A 21 8.88 3.23 -3.95
N ALA A 22 7.92 2.80 -4.79
CA ALA A 22 8.22 2.36 -6.14
C ALA A 22 8.80 3.49 -7.01
N MET A 23 8.25 4.71 -6.92
CA MET A 23 8.76 5.87 -7.66
C MET A 23 10.15 6.30 -7.18
N LYS A 24 10.42 6.32 -5.86
CA LYS A 24 11.75 6.64 -5.33
C LYS A 24 12.77 5.57 -5.75
N LEU A 25 12.44 4.29 -5.64
CA LEU A 25 13.31 3.19 -6.05
C LEU A 25 13.60 3.21 -7.56
N GLY A 26 12.57 3.46 -8.36
CA GLY A 26 12.67 3.59 -9.81
C GLY A 26 13.23 4.92 -10.32
N LYS A 27 13.58 5.85 -9.42
CA LYS A 27 14.05 7.21 -9.74
C LYS A 27 13.08 7.97 -10.67
N THR A 28 11.79 7.71 -10.55
CA THR A 28 10.75 8.44 -11.27
C THR A 28 10.75 9.89 -10.80
N PRO A 29 10.82 10.90 -11.69
CA PRO A 29 10.81 12.30 -11.30
C PRO A 29 9.41 12.76 -10.92
N PHE A 30 9.25 13.30 -9.71
CA PHE A 30 8.00 13.90 -9.25
C PHE A 30 8.24 15.03 -8.23
N GLU A 31 7.26 15.92 -8.12
CA GLU A 31 7.14 16.92 -7.05
C GLU A 31 6.30 16.31 -5.91
N ASP A 32 6.84 16.29 -4.69
CA ASP A 32 6.14 15.83 -3.50
C ASP A 32 5.03 16.83 -3.12
N CYS A 33 3.77 16.39 -3.09
CA CYS A 33 2.61 17.20 -2.68
C CYS A 33 1.82 16.50 -1.55
N PRO A 34 2.30 16.49 -0.30
CA PRO A 34 1.61 15.81 0.80
C PRO A 34 0.19 16.35 1.04
N VAL A 35 -0.75 15.46 1.36
CA VAL A 35 -2.16 15.78 1.65
C VAL A 35 -2.57 15.11 2.95
N ALA A 36 -2.77 15.87 4.02
CA ALA A 36 -3.01 15.32 5.35
C ALA A 36 -4.44 14.74 5.52
N LEU A 37 -4.57 13.42 5.38
CA LEU A 37 -5.82 12.67 5.57
C LEU A 37 -6.40 12.78 6.98
N ARG A 38 -5.54 13.00 7.98
CA ARG A 38 -5.95 13.22 9.37
C ARG A 38 -6.60 14.60 9.57
N LYS A 39 -6.26 15.58 8.71
CA LYS A 39 -6.89 16.91 8.68
C LYS A 39 -8.02 17.02 7.66
N GLN A 40 -8.33 15.92 6.96
CA GLN A 40 -9.35 15.87 5.92
C GLN A 40 -9.07 16.79 4.72
N GLU A 41 -7.79 17.10 4.43
CA GLU A 41 -7.41 17.98 3.32
C GLU A 41 -7.90 17.44 1.96
N GLN A 42 -8.08 16.13 1.83
CA GLN A 42 -8.64 15.50 0.64
C GLN A 42 -10.13 15.83 0.37
N LEU A 43 -10.83 16.41 1.35
CA LEU A 43 -12.25 16.81 1.25
C LEU A 43 -12.42 18.30 0.90
N THR A 44 -11.31 19.05 0.78
CA THR A 44 -11.34 20.46 0.38
C THR A 44 -11.72 20.61 -1.10
N ASP A 45 -12.28 21.76 -1.46
CA ASP A 45 -12.58 22.07 -2.86
C ASP A 45 -11.31 22.14 -3.73
N GLU A 46 -10.21 22.62 -3.15
CA GLU A 46 -8.90 22.61 -3.79
C GLU A 46 -8.48 21.19 -4.17
N TYR A 47 -8.52 20.24 -3.24
CA TYR A 47 -8.15 18.87 -3.55
C TYR A 47 -9.17 18.16 -4.45
N ARG A 48 -10.46 18.47 -4.34
CA ARG A 48 -11.48 17.95 -5.25
C ARG A 48 -11.17 18.29 -6.71
N SER A 49 -10.60 19.47 -6.95
CA SER A 49 -10.16 19.88 -8.28
C SER A 49 -8.95 19.09 -8.81
N ILE A 50 -8.19 18.41 -7.94
CA ILE A 50 -7.05 17.55 -8.27
C ILE A 50 -7.48 16.09 -8.50
N ASN A 51 -8.31 15.56 -7.61
CA ASN A 51 -8.84 14.21 -7.73
C ASN A 51 -10.34 14.20 -7.43
N ARG A 52 -11.15 13.99 -8.47
CA ARG A 52 -12.62 13.88 -8.39
C ARG A 52 -13.12 12.86 -7.35
N PHE A 53 -12.31 11.85 -7.03
CA PHE A 53 -12.66 10.83 -6.03
C PHE A 53 -12.35 11.25 -4.59
N GLN A 54 -11.68 12.39 -4.37
CA GLN A 54 -11.31 12.88 -3.04
C GLN A 54 -10.51 11.83 -2.23
N LYS A 55 -9.60 11.13 -2.92
CA LYS A 55 -8.72 10.08 -2.36
C LYS A 55 -7.25 10.36 -2.72
N VAL A 56 -6.35 9.74 -1.97
CA VAL A 56 -4.92 9.63 -2.32
C VAL A 56 -4.58 8.16 -2.61
N PRO A 57 -3.58 7.88 -3.46
CA PRO A 57 -2.77 8.85 -4.20
C PRO A 57 -3.48 9.45 -5.43
N ALA A 58 -2.93 10.57 -5.91
CA ALA A 58 -3.25 11.14 -7.21
C ALA A 58 -1.98 11.76 -7.84
N ILE A 59 -1.98 11.92 -9.16
CA ILE A 59 -0.96 12.70 -9.88
C ILE A 59 -1.58 13.82 -10.71
N VAL A 60 -0.79 14.87 -10.94
CA VAL A 60 -1.04 15.87 -11.98
C VAL A 60 0.16 15.96 -12.91
N ASP A 61 -0.09 15.70 -14.19
CA ASP A 61 0.89 15.82 -15.27
C ASP A 61 0.39 16.84 -16.30
N GLY A 62 0.86 18.09 -16.16
CA GLY A 62 0.36 19.21 -16.93
C GLY A 62 -1.11 19.49 -16.65
N LYS A 63 -1.99 19.17 -17.60
CA LYS A 63 -3.46 19.30 -17.47
C LYS A 63 -4.15 17.97 -17.13
N PHE A 64 -3.40 16.87 -17.15
CA PHE A 64 -3.94 15.54 -16.92
C PHE A 64 -3.92 15.21 -15.43
N GLN A 65 -5.04 14.70 -14.92
CA GLN A 65 -5.23 14.34 -13.53
C GLN A 65 -5.60 12.87 -13.45
N LEU A 66 -4.92 12.12 -12.59
CA LEU A 66 -5.14 10.69 -12.47
C LEU A 66 -5.10 10.26 -11.01
N GLY A 67 -6.16 9.58 -10.57
CA GLY A 67 -6.19 8.83 -9.31
C GLY A 67 -6.02 7.33 -9.57
N GLU A 68 -6.17 6.52 -8.52
CA GLU A 68 -5.99 5.06 -8.52
C GLU A 68 -4.54 4.63 -8.79
N SER A 69 -3.88 4.16 -7.74
CA SER A 69 -2.43 3.91 -7.72
C SER A 69 -1.94 2.94 -8.79
N VAL A 70 -2.70 1.90 -9.12
CA VAL A 70 -2.36 0.94 -10.19
C VAL A 70 -2.45 1.60 -11.56
N SER A 71 -3.49 2.41 -11.80
CA SER A 71 -3.60 3.20 -13.03
C SER A 71 -2.45 4.20 -13.17
N ILE A 72 -1.99 4.79 -12.06
CA ILE A 72 -0.83 5.69 -12.06
C ILE A 72 0.45 4.94 -12.43
N VAL A 73 0.70 3.74 -11.89
CA VAL A 73 1.86 2.91 -12.30
C VAL A 73 1.85 2.68 -13.81
N ARG A 74 0.72 2.21 -14.36
CA ARG A 74 0.55 1.94 -15.80
C ARG A 74 0.84 3.20 -16.64
N TYR A 75 0.25 4.33 -16.24
CA TYR A 75 0.45 5.61 -16.90
C TYR A 75 1.93 6.05 -16.92
N LEU A 76 2.60 5.99 -15.76
CA LEU A 76 4.01 6.39 -15.65
C LEU A 76 4.93 5.45 -16.44
N ALA A 77 4.61 4.15 -16.48
CA ALA A 77 5.34 3.17 -17.25
C ALA A 77 5.22 3.41 -18.76
N ASP A 78 4.01 3.64 -19.26
CA ASP A 78 3.78 3.92 -20.68
C ASP A 78 4.31 5.30 -21.10
N LYS A 79 4.37 6.25 -20.16
CA LYS A 79 5.09 7.53 -20.33
C LYS A 79 6.62 7.35 -20.37
N GLY A 80 7.13 6.18 -20.00
CA GLY A 80 8.58 5.88 -20.02
C GLY A 80 9.36 6.49 -18.86
N VAL A 81 8.70 6.86 -17.76
CA VAL A 81 9.34 7.46 -16.57
C VAL A 81 9.30 6.56 -15.33
N PHE A 82 8.70 5.37 -15.45
CA PHE A 82 8.65 4.36 -14.40
C PHE A 82 9.67 3.24 -14.65
N SER A 83 10.13 2.60 -13.58
CA SER A 83 11.13 1.53 -13.66
C SER A 83 10.59 0.28 -14.36
N GLU A 84 11.26 -0.14 -15.43
CA GLU A 84 10.97 -1.40 -16.13
C GLU A 84 11.31 -2.64 -15.29
N GLN A 85 12.17 -2.51 -14.28
CA GLN A 85 12.40 -3.59 -13.32
C GLN A 85 11.16 -3.80 -12.44
N LEU A 86 10.53 -2.70 -11.99
CA LEU A 86 9.39 -2.76 -11.07
C LEU A 86 8.07 -3.02 -11.80
N TYR A 87 7.95 -2.60 -13.06
CA TYR A 87 6.81 -2.88 -13.91
C TYR A 87 7.30 -3.19 -15.34
N PRO A 88 7.49 -4.48 -15.66
CA PRO A 88 8.06 -4.92 -16.94
C PRO A 88 7.30 -4.47 -18.18
N LYS A 89 8.00 -4.48 -19.32
CA LYS A 89 7.45 -4.10 -20.63
C LYS A 89 6.98 -5.28 -21.47
N THR A 90 7.53 -6.47 -21.28
CA THR A 90 7.09 -7.64 -22.05
C THR A 90 5.63 -7.94 -21.70
N LEU A 91 4.87 -8.41 -22.69
CA LEU A 91 3.43 -8.61 -22.55
C LEU A 91 3.13 -9.58 -21.39
N GLU A 92 3.86 -10.70 -21.34
CA GLU A 92 3.64 -11.77 -20.38
C GLU A 92 4.06 -11.37 -18.96
N GLU A 93 5.22 -10.73 -18.78
CA GLU A 93 5.66 -10.29 -17.45
C GLU A 93 4.76 -9.18 -16.92
N ARG A 94 4.39 -8.21 -17.78
CA ARG A 94 3.46 -7.13 -17.42
C ARG A 94 2.10 -7.70 -17.01
N ALA A 95 1.55 -8.62 -17.81
CA ALA A 95 0.27 -9.27 -17.53
C ALA A 95 0.30 -10.02 -16.20
N ARG A 96 1.42 -10.66 -15.83
CA ARG A 96 1.56 -11.32 -14.53
C ARG A 96 1.56 -10.33 -13.36
N VAL A 97 2.21 -9.18 -13.51
CA VAL A 97 2.14 -8.11 -12.50
C VAL A 97 0.72 -7.57 -12.37
N ASP A 98 0.05 -7.32 -13.50
CA ASP A 98 -1.33 -6.86 -13.52
C ASP A 98 -2.29 -7.86 -12.89
N GLU A 99 -2.11 -9.17 -13.12
CA GLU A 99 -2.89 -10.24 -12.50
C GLU A 99 -2.88 -10.11 -10.97
N PHE A 100 -1.71 -9.91 -10.36
CA PHE A 100 -1.62 -9.68 -8.91
C PHE A 100 -2.27 -8.36 -8.50
N LEU A 101 -1.97 -7.26 -9.20
CA LEU A 101 -2.46 -5.93 -8.83
C LEU A 101 -3.98 -5.85 -8.86
N GLU A 102 -4.63 -6.52 -9.82
CA GLU A 102 -6.09 -6.66 -9.88
C GLU A 102 -6.61 -7.62 -8.79
N TRP A 103 -5.97 -8.78 -8.62
CA TRP A 103 -6.38 -9.76 -7.61
C TRP A 103 -6.33 -9.19 -6.19
N GLN A 104 -5.27 -8.47 -5.84
CA GLN A 104 -5.06 -7.98 -4.46
C GLN A 104 -6.12 -6.96 -4.01
N HIS A 105 -6.79 -6.25 -4.94
CA HIS A 105 -7.79 -5.23 -4.61
C HIS A 105 -8.96 -5.80 -3.80
N PHE A 106 -9.48 -6.97 -4.19
CA PHE A 106 -10.60 -7.65 -3.50
C PHE A 106 -10.15 -8.72 -2.50
N ASN A 107 -8.85 -8.98 -2.44
CA ASN A 107 -8.25 -9.95 -1.55
C ASN A 107 -7.50 -9.19 -0.46
N VAL A 108 -6.16 -9.19 -0.51
CA VAL A 108 -5.28 -8.63 0.52
C VAL A 108 -5.72 -7.22 0.94
N ARG A 109 -5.93 -6.30 0.00
CA ARG A 109 -6.28 -4.91 0.30
C ARG A 109 -7.63 -4.78 0.97
N LEU A 110 -8.66 -5.47 0.48
CA LEU A 110 -10.02 -5.34 1.02
C LEU A 110 -10.06 -5.82 2.47
N VAL A 111 -9.54 -7.02 2.75
CA VAL A 111 -9.59 -7.59 4.10
C VAL A 111 -8.72 -6.80 5.09
N CYS A 112 -7.51 -6.41 4.69
CA CYS A 112 -6.62 -5.62 5.53
C CYS A 112 -7.20 -4.23 5.80
N SER A 113 -7.82 -3.60 4.79
CA SER A 113 -8.48 -2.29 4.93
C SER A 113 -9.70 -2.36 5.84
N LEU A 114 -10.54 -3.40 5.74
CA LEU A 114 -11.69 -3.57 6.64
C LEU A 114 -11.24 -3.75 8.08
N PHE A 115 -10.23 -4.59 8.32
CA PHE A 115 -9.66 -4.77 9.65
C PHE A 115 -9.08 -3.47 10.20
N PHE A 116 -8.21 -2.81 9.43
CA PHE A 116 -7.63 -1.51 9.77
C PHE A 116 -8.69 -0.45 10.10
N ARG A 117 -9.72 -0.34 9.26
CA ARG A 117 -10.74 0.68 9.42
C ARG A 117 -11.58 0.45 10.67
N GLN A 118 -12.03 -0.77 10.90
CA GLN A 118 -12.94 -1.08 12.00
C GLN A 118 -12.22 -1.13 13.35
N VAL A 119 -10.98 -1.63 13.39
CA VAL A 119 -10.25 -1.82 14.65
C VAL A 119 -9.47 -0.57 15.06
N TRP A 120 -8.95 0.19 14.09
CA TRP A 120 -8.10 1.33 14.39
C TRP A 120 -8.68 2.67 13.92
N LEU A 121 -8.98 2.83 12.62
CA LEU A 121 -9.27 4.15 12.06
C LEU A 121 -10.57 4.78 12.57
N LEU A 122 -11.68 4.04 12.52
CA LEU A 122 -12.99 4.57 12.92
C LEU A 122 -13.05 4.84 14.43
N PRO A 123 -12.55 3.95 15.32
CA PRO A 123 -12.43 4.25 16.74
C PRO A 123 -11.51 5.45 17.04
N ALA A 124 -10.33 5.52 16.41
CA ALA A 124 -9.40 6.62 16.62
C ALA A 124 -9.95 7.99 16.16
N LYS A 125 -10.90 8.00 15.21
CA LYS A 125 -11.62 9.20 14.78
C LYS A 125 -12.89 9.50 15.57
N GLY A 126 -13.27 8.66 16.55
CA GLY A 126 -14.52 8.79 17.28
C GLY A 126 -15.77 8.56 16.42
N LEU A 127 -15.63 7.94 15.24
CA LEU A 127 -16.74 7.69 14.30
C LEU A 127 -17.45 6.34 14.56
N ALA A 128 -16.83 5.48 15.36
CA ALA A 128 -17.41 4.21 15.81
C ALA A 128 -16.78 3.81 17.16
N PRO A 129 -17.48 3.04 18.01
CA PRO A 129 -16.86 2.46 19.19
C PRO A 129 -15.81 1.40 18.80
N ALA A 130 -14.93 1.06 19.74
CA ALA A 130 -14.05 -0.10 19.58
C ALA A 130 -14.87 -1.38 19.31
N PRO A 131 -14.49 -2.21 18.33
CA PRO A 131 -15.25 -3.41 17.99
C PRO A 131 -15.21 -4.45 19.11
N LYS A 132 -16.29 -5.23 19.23
CA LYS A 132 -16.38 -6.33 20.19
C LYS A 132 -15.33 -7.41 19.86
N PRO A 133 -14.84 -8.18 20.86
CA PRO A 133 -13.84 -9.23 20.65
C PRO A 133 -14.19 -10.23 19.53
N GLU A 134 -15.44 -10.72 19.47
CA GLU A 134 -15.91 -11.59 18.39
C GLU A 134 -15.81 -10.96 16.99
N SER A 135 -16.10 -9.67 16.85
CA SER A 135 -15.95 -8.95 15.58
C SER A 135 -14.48 -8.86 15.18
N VAL A 136 -13.58 -8.60 16.13
CA VAL A 136 -12.13 -8.58 15.90
C VAL A 136 -11.63 -9.97 15.46
N LYS A 137 -12.07 -11.05 16.13
CA LYS A 137 -11.72 -12.43 15.75
C LYS A 137 -12.15 -12.76 14.32
N LYS A 138 -13.35 -12.33 13.90
CA LYS A 138 -13.82 -12.53 12.53
C LYS A 138 -12.93 -11.81 11.51
N LEU A 139 -12.61 -10.53 11.75
CA LEU A 139 -11.75 -9.77 10.86
C LEU A 139 -10.35 -10.37 10.75
N ILE A 140 -9.78 -10.83 11.87
CA ILE A 140 -8.49 -11.55 11.87
C ILE A 140 -8.59 -12.84 11.05
N LYS A 141 -9.66 -13.62 11.20
CA LYS A 141 -9.86 -14.85 10.42
C LYS A 141 -9.93 -14.56 8.92
N ASP A 142 -10.59 -13.48 8.51
CA ASP A 142 -10.69 -13.08 7.11
C ASP A 142 -9.30 -12.67 6.57
N VAL A 143 -8.52 -11.91 7.34
CA VAL A 143 -7.12 -11.59 7.04
C VAL A 143 -6.29 -12.86 6.89
N GLU A 144 -6.31 -13.73 7.88
CA GLU A 144 -5.51 -14.96 7.92
C GLU A 144 -5.86 -15.94 6.79
N SER A 145 -7.14 -16.04 6.45
CA SER A 145 -7.57 -16.82 5.28
C SER A 145 -6.96 -16.26 3.99
N ASN A 146 -6.87 -14.94 3.87
CA ASN A 146 -6.29 -14.28 2.72
C ASN A 146 -4.74 -14.37 2.69
N LEU A 147 -4.09 -14.31 3.85
CA LEU A 147 -2.65 -14.60 3.97
C LEU A 147 -2.33 -16.04 3.55
N GLY A 148 -3.18 -17.01 3.91
CA GLY A 148 -3.06 -18.39 3.43
C GLY A 148 -3.23 -18.53 1.92
N LEU A 149 -4.14 -17.74 1.31
CA LEU A 149 -4.26 -17.66 -0.15
C LEU A 149 -3.01 -17.06 -0.78
N LEU A 150 -2.49 -15.97 -0.23
CA LEU A 150 -1.26 -15.32 -0.71
C LEU A 150 -0.07 -16.28 -0.70
N GLU A 151 0.14 -16.96 0.43
CA GLU A 151 1.20 -17.94 0.64
C GLU A 151 1.17 -19.09 -0.38
N ARG A 152 -0.03 -19.61 -0.65
CA ARG A 152 -0.22 -20.76 -1.53
C ARG A 152 -0.19 -20.41 -3.01
N LEU A 153 -0.74 -19.26 -3.40
CA LEU A 153 -0.95 -18.92 -4.81
C LEU A 153 0.20 -18.11 -5.40
N TRP A 154 0.84 -17.25 -4.60
CA TRP A 154 1.75 -16.23 -5.12
C TRP A 154 3.19 -16.36 -4.63
N LEU A 155 3.43 -17.04 -3.51
CA LEU A 155 4.76 -17.15 -2.90
C LEU A 155 5.41 -18.50 -3.17
N GLU A 156 5.38 -18.95 -4.43
CA GLU A 156 6.15 -20.11 -4.89
C GLU A 156 7.62 -19.77 -5.17
N LYS A 157 7.93 -18.48 -5.33
CA LYS A 157 9.26 -17.93 -5.62
C LYS A 157 9.65 -16.88 -4.60
N ASP A 158 10.70 -16.13 -4.90
CA ASP A 158 11.21 -15.11 -3.98
C ASP A 158 10.30 -13.88 -3.86
N PHE A 159 9.62 -13.55 -4.94
CA PHE A 159 8.66 -12.46 -5.05
C PHE A 159 7.36 -12.98 -5.66
N LEU A 160 6.30 -12.17 -5.61
CA LEU A 160 4.93 -12.61 -5.94
C LEU A 160 4.75 -13.07 -7.39
N VAL A 161 5.56 -12.54 -8.30
CA VAL A 161 5.43 -12.76 -9.74
C VAL A 161 6.66 -13.40 -10.36
N GLY A 162 7.57 -13.93 -9.52
CA GLY A 162 8.80 -14.58 -9.96
C GLY A 162 9.97 -14.32 -9.01
N ASP A 163 11.18 -14.27 -9.57
CA ASP A 163 12.42 -14.14 -8.80
C ASP A 163 12.89 -12.68 -8.63
N LYS A 164 12.13 -11.71 -9.16
CA LYS A 164 12.47 -10.28 -9.12
C LYS A 164 11.37 -9.47 -8.44
N LEU A 165 11.79 -8.48 -7.65
CA LEU A 165 10.91 -7.49 -7.04
C LEU A 165 10.15 -6.70 -8.11
N THR A 166 8.82 -6.59 -7.95
CA THR A 166 7.96 -5.72 -8.76
C THR A 166 7.06 -4.85 -7.90
N VAL A 167 6.26 -3.98 -8.52
CA VAL A 167 5.21 -3.25 -7.81
C VAL A 167 4.19 -4.18 -7.14
N ALA A 168 3.97 -5.41 -7.64
CA ALA A 168 3.11 -6.37 -6.96
C ALA A 168 3.55 -6.56 -5.49
N ASP A 169 4.86 -6.71 -5.28
CA ASP A 169 5.46 -6.92 -3.98
C ASP A 169 5.31 -5.71 -3.06
N ILE A 170 5.60 -4.53 -3.60
CA ILE A 170 5.56 -3.27 -2.85
C ILE A 170 4.13 -2.95 -2.42
N PHE A 171 3.15 -3.15 -3.30
CA PHE A 171 1.73 -2.96 -2.97
C PHE A 171 1.26 -3.99 -1.94
N GLY A 172 1.46 -5.29 -2.20
CA GLY A 172 1.01 -6.34 -1.28
C GLY A 172 1.58 -6.18 0.13
N SER A 173 2.89 -5.94 0.25
CA SER A 173 3.55 -5.79 1.54
C SER A 173 3.09 -4.55 2.30
N SER A 174 2.86 -3.42 1.60
CA SER A 174 2.37 -2.18 2.19
C SER A 174 0.95 -2.30 2.75
N GLU A 175 0.08 -3.09 2.10
CA GLU A 175 -1.27 -3.40 2.59
C GLU A 175 -1.22 -4.19 3.89
N ILE A 176 -0.38 -5.24 3.93
CA ILE A 176 -0.25 -6.13 5.11
C ILE A 176 0.40 -5.39 6.27
N ASN A 177 1.43 -4.55 6.01
CA ASN A 177 2.13 -3.79 7.04
C ASN A 177 1.20 -2.85 7.82
N GLN A 178 0.13 -2.34 7.19
CA GLN A 178 -0.86 -1.47 7.84
C GLN A 178 -1.47 -2.11 9.10
N MET A 179 -1.60 -3.44 9.13
CA MET A 179 -2.23 -4.16 10.23
C MET A 179 -1.46 -4.05 11.55
N LYS A 180 -0.20 -3.61 11.53
CA LYS A 180 0.58 -3.28 12.73
C LYS A 180 -0.10 -2.20 13.59
N LEU A 181 -0.82 -1.26 12.97
CA LEU A 181 -1.63 -0.27 13.71
C LEU A 181 -2.70 -0.95 14.59
N CYS A 182 -3.19 -2.11 14.15
CA CYS A 182 -4.18 -2.92 14.86
C CYS A 182 -3.54 -3.94 15.82
N GLN A 183 -2.24 -3.82 16.09
CA GLN A 183 -1.48 -4.76 16.92
C GLN A 183 -1.45 -6.20 16.35
N TYR A 184 -1.63 -6.34 15.04
CA TYR A 184 -1.49 -7.61 14.35
C TYR A 184 -0.14 -7.66 13.63
N ASN A 185 0.59 -8.76 13.83
CA ASN A 185 1.79 -9.09 13.07
C ASN A 185 1.58 -10.47 12.42
N VAL A 186 2.09 -10.64 11.20
CA VAL A 186 2.06 -11.94 10.52
C VAL A 186 2.79 -12.96 11.39
N ASN A 187 2.10 -14.06 11.71
CA ASN A 187 2.67 -15.15 12.48
C ASN A 187 3.54 -16.03 11.58
N GLU A 188 4.87 -15.96 11.74
CA GLU A 188 5.82 -16.74 10.93
C GLU A 188 5.58 -18.26 11.03
N LYS A 189 5.08 -18.78 12.15
CA LYS A 189 4.78 -20.21 12.27
C LYS A 189 3.57 -20.62 11.41
N GLN A 190 2.64 -19.70 11.18
CA GLN A 190 1.41 -19.95 10.43
C GLN A 190 1.54 -19.56 8.96
N PHE A 191 2.30 -18.51 8.66
CA PHE A 191 2.52 -17.97 7.31
C PHE A 191 4.02 -17.73 7.05
N PRO A 192 4.86 -18.78 7.07
CA PRO A 192 6.30 -18.64 6.94
C PRO A 192 6.74 -17.99 5.62
N LYS A 193 6.06 -18.29 4.50
CA LYS A 193 6.43 -17.68 3.22
C LYS A 193 6.08 -16.19 3.20
N VAL A 194 4.92 -15.80 3.73
CA VAL A 194 4.53 -14.38 3.81
C VAL A 194 5.49 -13.61 4.70
N ALA A 195 5.83 -14.13 5.88
CA ALA A 195 6.77 -13.45 6.79
C ALA A 195 8.12 -13.19 6.12
N LYS A 196 8.73 -14.22 5.53
CA LYS A 196 10.02 -14.10 4.82
C LYS A 196 9.94 -13.21 3.58
N TRP A 197 8.85 -13.28 2.83
CA TRP A 197 8.65 -12.39 1.68
C TRP A 197 8.57 -10.92 2.11
N MET A 198 7.83 -10.60 3.18
CA MET A 198 7.76 -9.22 3.68
C MET A 198 9.14 -8.69 4.12
N GLU A 199 9.98 -9.52 4.72
CA GLU A 199 11.36 -9.18 5.06
C GLU A 199 12.17 -8.88 3.80
N ARG A 200 12.13 -9.77 2.79
CA ARG A 200 12.82 -9.55 1.51
C ARG A 200 12.37 -8.28 0.81
N VAL A 201 11.07 -7.98 0.81
CA VAL A 201 10.55 -6.74 0.20
C VAL A 201 11.08 -5.53 0.93
N ARG A 202 11.04 -5.52 2.27
CA ARG A 202 11.58 -4.41 3.07
C ARG A 202 13.07 -4.21 2.79
N ASP A 203 13.87 -5.27 2.77
CA ASP A 203 15.31 -5.18 2.56
C ASP A 203 15.64 -4.70 1.14
N ALA A 204 14.92 -5.19 0.13
CA ALA A 204 15.11 -4.80 -1.27
C ALA A 204 14.65 -3.35 -1.58
N THR A 205 13.84 -2.74 -0.72
CA THR A 205 13.23 -1.41 -0.96
C THR A 205 13.65 -0.34 0.05
N ASN A 206 14.52 -0.69 1.00
CA ASN A 206 15.05 0.26 1.97
C ASN A 206 16.06 1.24 1.32
N PRO A 207 16.16 2.50 1.82
CA PRO A 207 15.54 3.03 3.04
C PRO A 207 14.07 3.48 2.86
N TYR A 208 13.57 3.54 1.63
CA TYR A 208 12.27 4.13 1.31
C TYR A 208 11.10 3.40 1.98
N TYR A 209 11.20 2.08 2.14
CA TYR A 209 10.17 1.30 2.81
C TYR A 209 9.96 1.72 4.25
N ASP A 210 11.04 1.81 5.03
CA ASP A 210 10.96 2.23 6.43
C ASP A 210 10.60 3.71 6.58
N GLU A 211 11.05 4.57 5.67
CA GLU A 211 10.67 5.98 5.65
C GLU A 211 9.15 6.14 5.48
N ALA A 212 8.59 5.50 4.45
CA ALA A 212 7.17 5.56 4.17
C ALA A 212 6.33 4.92 5.28
N HIS A 213 6.81 3.84 5.92
CA HIS A 213 6.10 3.16 7.02
C HIS A 213 6.39 3.75 8.41
N SER A 214 7.19 4.80 8.52
CA SER A 214 7.60 5.37 9.81
C SER A 214 6.42 5.77 10.72
N PHE A 215 5.35 6.32 10.15
CA PHE A 215 4.12 6.63 10.88
C PHE A 215 3.48 5.36 11.47
N VAL A 216 3.39 4.29 10.69
CA VAL A 216 2.81 3.00 11.12
C VAL A 216 3.61 2.46 12.29
N TYR A 217 4.94 2.43 12.19
CA TYR A 217 5.82 1.89 13.23
C TYR A 217 5.75 2.69 14.53
N LYS A 218 5.85 4.03 14.46
CA LYS A 218 5.77 4.89 15.64
C LYS A 218 4.44 4.74 16.36
N THR A 219 3.35 4.74 15.60
CA THR A 219 2.00 4.66 16.15
C THR A 219 1.70 3.28 16.74
N SER A 220 2.13 2.19 16.09
CA SER A 220 1.93 0.85 16.63
C SER A 220 2.69 0.62 17.94
N GLN A 221 3.90 1.18 18.08
CA GLN A 221 4.69 1.07 19.31
C GLN A 221 4.10 1.88 20.47
N GLN A 222 3.57 3.08 20.21
CA GLN A 222 2.91 3.90 21.24
C GLN A 222 1.68 3.19 21.83
N ALA A 223 0.89 2.53 20.98
CA ALA A 223 -0.28 1.79 21.42
C ALA A 223 0.05 0.57 22.30
N VAL A 224 1.23 -0.05 22.15
CA VAL A 224 1.71 -1.08 23.07
C VAL A 224 2.05 -0.47 24.43
N LYS A 225 2.80 0.65 24.44
CA LYS A 225 3.23 1.31 25.67
C LYS A 225 2.07 1.81 26.53
N ALA A 226 0.97 2.26 25.92
CA ALA A 226 -0.21 2.73 26.65
C ALA A 226 -1.03 1.63 27.34
N LYS A 227 -0.73 0.34 27.08
CA LYS A 227 -1.40 -0.81 27.69
C LYS A 227 -0.62 -1.45 28.85
N ASN A 228 0.63 -1.03 29.04
CA ASN A 228 1.51 -1.47 30.13
C ASN A 228 1.57 -0.39 31.21
#